data_AF-A0A430R7V6-F1
#
_entry.id   AF-A0A430R7V6-F1
#
_cell.length_a   1.000
_cell.length_b   1.000
_cell.length_c   1.000
_cell.angle_alpha   90.00
_cell.angle_beta   90.00
_cell.angle_gamma   90.00
#
_symmetry.space_group_name_H-M   'P 1'
#
loop_
_entity.id
_entity.type
_entity.pdbx_description
1 polymer ?
#
loop_
_entity_poly.entity_id
_entity_poly.type
_entity_poly.pdbx_seq_one_letter_code
_entity_poly.pdbx_strand_id
1 'polypeptide(L)'
;VFYHRLAATTREEKLKELDELPPLKDIPFQEAPGDWQAPFVPEVGGVWARWPKLMDLFPWQHSGVEFKRTWPIGPTKQVLEERWAMLLEAPPEEKPRLFREERDRKVSREYRGIWSPARLPSLESLTSGEPPEAIVRYGYRSFDRAWAIADGRVCSYPRPPLWQTWSERQVYLTSLLTVPLGRGPALVATVYVPDRHHFRGSFGGKDVIPLFRDREGLEPNLTRGLLKLLEEAYGFPVSPDGFAAYVYALLAYPAYTERFAEELRVPGPRVPLTKDPSLFREGVELGAHLLWLHTYGERYAEGRSWPPKGRARWAKPPSAYPEGHSYDPEKRILLVGDGEVEDVAPEVYGFEVSGFFPVKSWLGFRQKNRRGRKSSPLDGIVPSKWTPDLGRELLELLWVLEKTLEIYPEQEELLQKVLEGPLFTADELPTPTPEQREPPGGEEGEPQEAKAVGEEEGGNGAKRVAQPTLLSLREASGDGVYGNQP
;
A
#
# COMPACT_ATOMS: atom_id res chain seq x y z
N VAL A 1 16.61 -29.55 11.64
CA VAL A 1 15.68 -29.73 10.50
C VAL A 1 16.53 -29.87 9.24
N PHE A 2 16.26 -30.83 8.34
CA PHE A 2 17.05 -31.00 7.10
C PHE A 2 16.29 -30.41 5.92
N TYR A 3 16.93 -29.51 5.19
CA TYR A 3 16.35 -28.73 4.11
C TYR A 3 17.08 -28.99 2.79
N HIS A 4 16.33 -29.27 1.73
CA HIS A 4 16.85 -29.31 0.37
C HIS A 4 15.86 -28.60 -0.56
N ARG A 5 16.40 -27.88 -1.53
CA ARG A 5 15.63 -27.07 -2.45
C ARG A 5 15.97 -27.43 -3.89
N LEU A 6 14.93 -27.54 -4.69
CA LEU A 6 15.03 -27.62 -6.14
C LEU A 6 15.46 -26.26 -6.71
N ALA A 7 16.48 -26.25 -7.56
CA ALA A 7 16.99 -25.07 -8.24
C ALA A 7 15.98 -24.50 -9.25
N ALA A 8 15.18 -25.36 -9.88
CA ALA A 8 14.20 -24.99 -10.88
C ALA A 8 13.12 -24.03 -10.36
N THR A 9 12.70 -23.09 -11.21
CA THR A 9 11.67 -22.08 -10.86
C THR A 9 10.33 -22.34 -11.54
N THR A 10 10.32 -22.99 -12.71
CA THR A 10 9.10 -23.38 -13.41
C THR A 10 8.58 -24.73 -12.94
N ARG A 11 7.28 -25.01 -13.17
CA ARG A 11 6.68 -26.30 -12.82
C ARG A 11 7.35 -27.46 -13.56
N GLU A 12 7.60 -27.27 -14.86
CA GLU A 12 8.11 -28.32 -15.74
C GLU A 12 9.56 -28.69 -15.38
N GLU A 13 10.41 -27.70 -15.17
CA GLU A 13 11.78 -27.92 -14.71
C GLU A 13 11.85 -28.52 -13.31
N LYS A 14 10.95 -28.12 -12.39
CA LYS A 14 10.89 -28.71 -11.04
C LYS A 14 10.54 -30.20 -11.08
N LEU A 15 9.62 -30.59 -11.96
CA LEU A 15 9.28 -32.00 -12.15
C LEU A 15 10.47 -32.78 -12.70
N LYS A 16 11.18 -32.21 -13.68
CA LYS A 16 12.40 -32.82 -14.21
C LYS A 16 13.49 -32.98 -13.15
N GLU A 17 13.72 -31.95 -12.34
CA GLU A 17 14.70 -32.01 -11.26
C GLU A 17 14.29 -33.02 -10.17
N LEU A 18 12.99 -33.15 -9.89
CA LEU A 18 12.46 -34.19 -9.01
C LEU A 18 12.71 -35.61 -9.52
N ASP A 19 12.60 -35.82 -10.84
CA ASP A 19 12.88 -37.11 -11.45
C ASP A 19 14.39 -37.44 -11.44
N GLU A 20 15.24 -36.41 -11.42
CA GLU A 20 16.71 -36.53 -11.42
C GLU A 20 17.33 -36.51 -10.01
N LEU A 21 16.52 -36.28 -8.96
CA LEU A 21 17.00 -36.21 -7.58
C LEU A 21 17.60 -37.55 -7.12
N PRO A 22 18.75 -37.53 -6.42
CA PRO A 22 19.32 -38.76 -5.88
C PRO A 22 18.42 -39.34 -4.77
N PRO A 23 18.64 -40.61 -4.39
CA PRO A 23 17.94 -41.21 -3.25
C PRO A 23 18.04 -40.32 -2.01
N LEU A 24 16.99 -40.30 -1.18
CA LEU A 24 16.87 -39.39 -0.03
C LEU A 24 18.15 -39.27 0.81
N LYS A 25 18.84 -40.38 1.07
CA LYS A 25 20.08 -40.43 1.88
C LYS A 25 21.28 -39.69 1.25
N ASP A 26 21.24 -39.49 -0.07
CA ASP A 26 22.32 -38.92 -0.88
C ASP A 26 21.97 -37.48 -1.32
N ILE A 27 20.80 -36.97 -0.94
CA ILE A 27 20.42 -35.57 -1.15
C ILE A 27 21.32 -34.69 -0.29
N PRO A 28 21.94 -33.63 -0.86
CA PRO A 28 22.75 -32.69 -0.11
C PRO A 28 21.84 -31.75 0.68
N PHE A 29 21.37 -32.22 1.84
CA PHE A 29 20.59 -31.43 2.77
C PHE A 29 21.46 -30.38 3.46
N GLN A 30 20.89 -29.19 3.66
CA GLN A 30 21.39 -28.16 4.55
C GLN A 30 20.64 -28.23 5.88
N GLU A 31 21.32 -27.96 6.98
CA GLU A 31 20.65 -27.85 8.29
C GLU A 31 19.95 -26.50 8.41
N ALA A 32 18.67 -26.56 8.77
CA ALA A 32 17.86 -25.41 9.15
C ALA A 32 17.74 -25.33 10.68
N PRO A 33 17.55 -24.11 11.23
CA PRO A 33 17.35 -23.89 12.65
C PRO A 33 16.31 -24.82 13.28
N GLY A 34 16.57 -25.23 14.53
CA GLY A 34 15.73 -26.17 15.28
C GLY A 34 14.76 -25.49 16.27
N ASP A 35 14.87 -24.18 16.47
CA ASP A 35 14.04 -23.47 17.45
C ASP A 35 12.58 -23.41 17.02
N TRP A 36 11.67 -23.40 18.02
CA TRP A 36 10.22 -23.54 17.80
C TRP A 36 9.61 -22.51 16.83
N GLN A 37 10.16 -21.29 16.81
CA GLN A 37 9.68 -20.20 15.96
C GLN A 37 10.64 -19.86 14.82
N ALA A 38 11.75 -20.59 14.70
CA ALA A 38 12.72 -20.33 13.64
C ALA A 38 12.20 -20.85 12.29
N PRO A 39 12.59 -20.20 11.19
CA PRO A 39 12.17 -20.65 9.87
C PRO A 39 12.76 -22.04 9.56
N PHE A 40 11.98 -22.90 8.90
CA PHE A 40 12.43 -24.21 8.41
C PHE A 40 13.28 -24.13 7.13
N VAL A 41 13.98 -23.02 6.94
CA VAL A 41 14.98 -22.83 5.89
C VAL A 41 16.31 -22.46 6.55
N PRO A 42 17.46 -22.84 5.96
CA PRO A 42 18.77 -22.49 6.49
C PRO A 42 18.89 -20.98 6.71
N GLU A 43 19.62 -20.59 7.75
CA GLU A 43 19.96 -19.17 7.91
C GLU A 43 20.76 -18.73 6.69
N VAL A 44 20.32 -17.62 6.10
CA VAL A 44 21.04 -17.04 4.99
C VAL A 44 22.31 -16.44 5.56
N GLY A 45 23.45 -17.10 5.33
CA GLY A 45 24.74 -16.63 5.81
C GLY A 45 25.25 -15.41 5.05
N GLY A 46 26.43 -14.92 5.43
CA GLY A 46 27.13 -13.87 4.68
C GLY A 46 26.80 -12.44 5.10
N VAL A 47 27.18 -11.48 4.25
CA VAL A 47 27.14 -10.05 4.56
C VAL A 47 25.70 -9.54 4.71
N TRP A 48 24.75 -10.08 3.94
CA TRP A 48 23.34 -9.67 3.99
C TRP A 48 22.71 -9.84 5.37
N ALA A 49 22.96 -10.97 6.05
CA ALA A 49 22.39 -11.23 7.37
C ALA A 49 22.93 -10.31 8.48
N ARG A 50 24.05 -9.63 8.23
CA ARG A 50 24.61 -8.63 9.15
C ARG A 50 23.94 -7.28 9.03
N TRP A 51 23.19 -7.00 7.96
CA TRP A 51 22.51 -5.71 7.78
C TRP A 51 21.28 -5.60 8.69
N PRO A 52 20.89 -4.38 9.12
CA PRO A 52 19.67 -4.19 9.90
C PRO A 52 18.43 -4.67 9.15
N LYS A 53 17.52 -5.34 9.86
CA LYS A 53 16.18 -5.64 9.34
C LYS A 53 15.41 -4.33 9.19
N LEU A 54 14.57 -4.24 8.16
CA LEU A 54 13.68 -3.09 7.99
C LEU A 54 12.83 -2.86 9.25
N MET A 55 12.35 -3.94 9.87
CA MET A 55 11.55 -3.91 11.10
C MET A 55 12.34 -3.64 12.39
N ASP A 56 13.66 -3.56 12.32
CA ASP A 56 14.49 -3.07 13.42
C ASP A 56 14.83 -1.58 13.24
N LEU A 57 14.57 -1.02 12.06
CA LEU A 57 14.71 0.41 11.76
C LEU A 57 13.38 1.14 11.93
N PHE A 58 12.28 0.56 11.41
CA PHE A 58 10.90 1.03 11.55
C PHE A 58 10.11 0.01 12.38
N PRO A 59 10.12 0.13 13.72
CA PRO A 59 9.69 -0.97 14.57
C PRO A 59 8.20 -1.26 14.55
N TRP A 60 7.35 -0.26 14.29
CA TRP A 60 5.91 -0.46 14.23
C TRP A 60 5.45 -0.81 12.82
N GLN A 61 4.90 -2.03 12.68
CA GLN A 61 4.12 -2.46 11.53
C GLN A 61 2.68 -2.77 11.94
N HIS A 62 1.76 -2.65 10.99
CA HIS A 62 0.35 -2.91 11.22
C HIS A 62 -0.30 -3.62 10.04
N SER A 63 -1.43 -4.30 10.30
CA SER A 63 -2.28 -4.76 9.19
C SER A 63 -2.99 -3.57 8.58
N GLY A 64 -3.09 -3.55 7.25
CA GLY A 64 -3.98 -2.61 6.56
C GLY A 64 -5.45 -2.83 6.87
N VAL A 65 -6.26 -1.87 6.45
CA VAL A 65 -7.72 -1.82 6.65
C VAL A 65 -8.41 -2.94 5.87
N GLU A 66 -9.47 -3.53 6.43
CA GLU A 66 -10.20 -4.60 5.75
C GLU A 66 -11.73 -4.44 5.89
N PHE A 67 -12.38 -4.19 4.75
CA PHE A 67 -13.85 -4.04 4.67
C PHE A 67 -14.61 -5.37 4.63
N LYS A 68 -13.94 -6.48 4.30
CA LYS A 68 -14.52 -7.81 4.00
C LYS A 68 -15.58 -7.85 2.88
N ARG A 69 -15.88 -6.71 2.27
CA ARG A 69 -16.83 -6.51 1.17
C ARG A 69 -16.26 -5.44 0.24
N THR A 70 -16.63 -5.50 -1.03
CA THR A 70 -15.99 -4.69 -2.07
C THR A 70 -16.77 -3.43 -2.43
N TRP A 71 -18.08 -3.39 -2.18
CA TRP A 71 -18.93 -2.26 -2.55
C TRP A 71 -18.61 -0.92 -1.84
N PRO A 72 -18.05 -0.87 -0.61
CA PRO A 72 -17.64 0.38 0.04
C PRO A 72 -16.40 0.99 -0.60
N ILE A 73 -15.76 0.32 -1.55
CA ILE A 73 -14.57 0.79 -2.28
C ILE A 73 -14.96 0.99 -3.74
N GLY A 74 -14.62 2.15 -4.30
CA GLY A 74 -15.11 2.59 -5.60
C GLY A 74 -14.08 3.39 -6.40
N PRO A 75 -14.22 3.45 -7.73
CA PRO A 75 -13.34 4.22 -8.58
C PRO A 75 -13.58 5.74 -8.47
N THR A 76 -14.78 6.16 -8.07
CA THR A 76 -15.15 7.57 -7.90
C THR A 76 -15.96 7.77 -6.63
N LYS A 77 -15.96 8.99 -6.10
CA LYS A 77 -16.75 9.39 -4.93
C LYS A 77 -18.25 9.21 -5.19
N GLN A 78 -18.71 9.62 -6.38
CA GLN A 78 -20.10 9.60 -6.80
C GLN A 78 -20.70 8.19 -6.78
N VAL A 79 -19.93 7.19 -7.24
CA VAL A 79 -20.37 5.78 -7.17
C VAL A 79 -20.60 5.33 -5.73
N LEU A 80 -19.78 5.80 -4.79
CA LEU A 80 -19.95 5.45 -3.37
C LEU A 80 -21.13 6.18 -2.73
N GLU A 81 -21.39 7.42 -3.13
CA GLU A 81 -22.60 8.16 -2.73
C GLU A 81 -23.87 7.46 -3.23
N GLU A 82 -23.90 7.03 -4.49
CA GLU A 82 -25.01 6.27 -5.08
C GLU A 82 -25.22 4.90 -4.38
N ARG A 83 -24.13 4.17 -4.11
CA ARG A 83 -24.20 2.90 -3.38
C ARG A 83 -24.72 3.07 -1.96
N TRP A 84 -24.28 4.13 -1.28
CA TRP A 84 -24.75 4.45 0.06
C TRP A 84 -26.23 4.82 0.07
N ALA A 85 -26.66 5.70 -0.84
CA ALA A 85 -28.06 6.08 -0.99
C ALA A 85 -28.95 4.86 -1.27
N MET A 86 -28.56 4.01 -2.23
CA MET A 86 -29.31 2.78 -2.54
C MET A 86 -29.42 1.85 -1.33
N LEU A 87 -28.38 1.75 -0.50
CA LEU A 87 -28.45 0.95 0.72
C LEU A 87 -29.44 1.52 1.74
N LEU A 88 -29.49 2.85 1.92
CA LEU A 88 -30.38 3.48 2.90
C LEU A 88 -31.85 3.49 2.45
N GLU A 89 -32.09 3.65 1.16
CA GLU A 89 -33.43 3.68 0.54
C GLU A 89 -34.06 2.29 0.40
N ALA A 90 -33.27 1.22 0.47
CA ALA A 90 -33.77 -0.14 0.35
C ALA A 90 -34.72 -0.51 1.51
N PRO A 91 -35.76 -1.32 1.22
CA PRO A 91 -36.61 -1.89 2.27
C PRO A 91 -35.79 -2.66 3.33
N PRO A 92 -36.20 -2.68 4.61
CA PRO A 92 -35.45 -3.34 5.68
C PRO A 92 -35.07 -4.80 5.39
N GLU A 93 -35.93 -5.55 4.72
CA GLU A 93 -35.71 -6.94 4.32
C GLU A 93 -34.64 -7.10 3.22
N GLU A 94 -34.37 -6.06 2.44
CA GLU A 94 -33.36 -6.07 1.37
C GLU A 94 -31.98 -5.57 1.85
N LYS A 95 -31.96 -4.70 2.87
CA LYS A 95 -30.72 -4.12 3.42
C LYS A 95 -29.64 -5.17 3.75
N PRO A 96 -29.93 -6.31 4.41
CA PRO A 96 -28.91 -7.32 4.71
C PRO A 96 -28.22 -7.90 3.46
N ARG A 97 -28.98 -8.11 2.38
CA ARG A 97 -28.48 -8.63 1.10
C ARG A 97 -27.63 -7.59 0.37
N LEU A 98 -28.08 -6.34 0.31
CA LEU A 98 -27.33 -5.24 -0.30
C LEU A 98 -26.06 -4.90 0.49
N PHE A 99 -26.14 -4.89 1.82
CA PHE A 99 -24.98 -4.65 2.67
C PHE A 99 -23.94 -5.77 2.60
N ARG A 100 -24.37 -7.00 2.27
CA ARG A 100 -23.64 -8.26 2.44
C ARG A 100 -23.24 -8.43 3.91
N GLU A 101 -24.23 -8.77 4.74
CA GLU A 101 -23.96 -9.08 6.15
C GLU A 101 -22.95 -10.22 6.33
N GLU A 102 -22.22 -10.14 7.42
CA GLU A 102 -21.41 -11.24 7.93
C GLU A 102 -21.67 -11.39 9.43
N ARG A 103 -21.05 -12.41 10.05
CA ARG A 103 -21.26 -12.71 11.48
C ARG A 103 -21.06 -11.47 12.36
N ASP A 104 -20.00 -10.71 12.11
CA ASP A 104 -19.54 -9.63 12.99
C ASP A 104 -20.04 -8.24 12.56
N ARG A 105 -20.74 -8.16 11.41
CA ARG A 105 -21.18 -6.90 10.83
C ARG A 105 -22.57 -7.03 10.23
N LYS A 106 -23.54 -6.40 10.91
CA LYS A 106 -25.00 -6.49 10.74
C LYS A 106 -25.61 -5.11 10.57
N VAL A 107 -26.65 -4.98 9.75
CA VAL A 107 -27.27 -3.66 9.50
C VAL A 107 -28.03 -3.12 10.72
N SER A 108 -28.50 -4.01 11.59
CA SER A 108 -29.27 -3.71 12.81
C SER A 108 -28.43 -3.34 14.03
N ARG A 109 -27.10 -3.45 13.95
CA ARG A 109 -26.18 -3.22 15.07
C ARG A 109 -25.49 -1.86 15.00
N GLU A 110 -25.13 -1.35 16.16
CA GLU A 110 -24.30 -0.16 16.31
C GLU A 110 -22.81 -0.52 16.38
N TYR A 111 -21.97 0.38 15.89
CA TYR A 111 -20.53 0.18 15.81
C TYR A 111 -19.79 1.46 16.19
N ARG A 112 -18.58 1.34 16.73
CA ARG A 112 -17.69 2.51 16.92
C ARG A 112 -17.38 3.14 15.56
N GLY A 113 -17.31 4.46 15.53
CA GLY A 113 -16.82 5.20 14.36
C GLY A 113 -15.35 4.94 14.08
N ILE A 114 -14.88 5.32 12.89
CA ILE A 114 -13.46 5.17 12.51
C ILE A 114 -12.59 6.17 13.25
N TRP A 115 -13.05 7.41 13.39
CA TRP A 115 -12.30 8.51 14.02
C TRP A 115 -12.79 8.85 15.43
N SER A 116 -13.77 8.11 15.94
CA SER A 116 -14.39 8.39 17.22
C SER A 116 -14.68 7.10 17.98
N PRO A 117 -14.45 7.06 19.31
CA PRO A 117 -14.88 5.95 20.14
C PRO A 117 -16.41 5.89 20.29
N ALA A 118 -17.14 6.93 19.87
CA ALA A 118 -18.59 6.95 19.92
C ALA A 118 -19.22 5.87 19.02
N ARG A 119 -20.30 5.26 19.49
CA ARG A 119 -21.10 4.34 18.68
C ARG A 119 -21.98 5.13 17.72
N LEU A 120 -21.99 4.67 16.47
CA LEU A 120 -22.85 5.15 15.42
C LEU A 120 -24.19 4.40 15.46
N PRO A 121 -25.31 5.09 15.18
CA PRO A 121 -26.60 4.43 15.02
C PRO A 121 -26.55 3.39 13.91
N SER A 122 -27.32 2.32 14.07
CA SER A 122 -27.41 1.21 13.11
C SER A 122 -27.80 1.69 11.70
N LEU A 123 -27.41 0.94 10.66
CA LEU A 123 -27.77 1.27 9.27
C LEU A 123 -29.28 1.16 9.02
N GLU A 124 -29.99 0.31 9.78
CA GLU A 124 -31.44 0.19 9.71
C GLU A 124 -32.15 1.46 10.22
N SER A 125 -31.60 2.09 11.27
CA SER A 125 -32.19 3.30 11.86
C SER A 125 -31.95 4.60 11.08
N LEU A 126 -31.06 4.60 10.10
CA LEU A 126 -30.78 5.79 9.30
C LEU A 126 -31.90 6.04 8.29
N THR A 127 -32.20 7.32 8.10
CA THR A 127 -33.12 7.78 7.05
C THR A 127 -32.39 8.08 5.74
N SER A 128 -33.14 8.13 4.63
CA SER A 128 -32.56 8.50 3.32
C SER A 128 -31.95 9.90 3.39
N GLY A 129 -30.77 10.06 2.79
CA GLY A 129 -30.01 11.31 2.78
C GLY A 129 -29.03 11.49 3.95
N GLU A 130 -29.06 10.63 4.97
CA GLU A 130 -28.05 10.66 6.03
C GLU A 130 -26.68 10.20 5.48
N PRO A 131 -25.60 11.00 5.64
CA PRO A 131 -24.30 10.66 5.07
C PRO A 131 -23.59 9.55 5.86
N PRO A 132 -22.63 8.84 5.23
CA PRO A 132 -21.65 8.05 5.99
C PRO A 132 -20.74 8.99 6.81
N GLU A 133 -19.91 8.43 7.69
CA GLU A 133 -18.90 9.23 8.42
C GLU A 133 -18.04 10.06 7.46
N ALA A 134 -17.44 9.42 6.44
CA ALA A 134 -16.79 10.10 5.33
C ALA A 134 -16.64 9.21 4.09
N ILE A 135 -16.47 9.85 2.93
CA ILE A 135 -16.00 9.20 1.70
C ILE A 135 -14.67 9.84 1.33
N VAL A 136 -13.59 9.07 1.40
CA VAL A 136 -12.20 9.55 1.33
C VAL A 136 -11.37 8.78 0.31
N ARG A 137 -10.23 9.35 -0.09
CA ARG A 137 -9.21 8.64 -0.87
C ARG A 137 -8.61 7.49 -0.05
N TYR A 138 -8.31 6.39 -0.73
CA TYR A 138 -7.93 5.13 -0.11
C TYR A 138 -6.82 4.45 -0.89
N GLY A 139 -5.79 3.98 -0.18
CA GLY A 139 -4.68 3.22 -0.77
C GLY A 139 -5.15 1.80 -1.04
N TYR A 140 -5.82 1.58 -2.18
CA TYR A 140 -6.44 0.29 -2.44
C TYR A 140 -5.41 -0.75 -2.84
N ARG A 141 -4.59 -0.45 -3.85
CA ARG A 141 -3.49 -1.30 -4.31
C ARG A 141 -2.28 -0.41 -4.60
N SER A 142 -1.10 -1.01 -4.78
CA SER A 142 0.09 -0.29 -5.23
C SER A 142 -0.24 0.59 -6.43
N PHE A 143 -0.03 1.90 -6.27
CA PHE A 143 -0.34 2.94 -7.26
C PHE A 143 -1.83 3.12 -7.63
N ASP A 144 -2.77 2.54 -6.88
CA ASP A 144 -4.21 2.74 -7.07
C ASP A 144 -4.80 3.57 -5.93
N ARG A 145 -5.05 4.83 -6.26
CA ARG A 145 -5.75 5.79 -5.41
C ARG A 145 -7.25 5.65 -5.67
N ALA A 146 -7.92 4.79 -4.91
CA ALA A 146 -9.35 4.60 -5.00
C ALA A 146 -10.10 5.53 -4.04
N TRP A 147 -11.42 5.37 -3.95
CA TRP A 147 -12.26 5.96 -2.91
C TRP A 147 -12.79 4.86 -1.99
N ALA A 148 -13.03 5.20 -0.72
CA ALA A 148 -13.69 4.32 0.24
C ALA A 148 -14.73 5.07 1.09
N ILE A 149 -15.83 4.39 1.42
CA ILE A 149 -16.76 4.79 2.49
C ILE A 149 -16.09 4.40 3.80
N ALA A 150 -15.32 5.33 4.35
CA ALA A 150 -14.66 5.13 5.63
C ALA A 150 -15.69 5.36 6.74
N ASP A 151 -16.46 4.30 7.02
CA ASP A 151 -17.50 4.30 8.03
C ASP A 151 -17.44 3.00 8.86
N GLY A 152 -17.48 3.13 10.17
CA GLY A 152 -17.40 2.03 11.13
C GLY A 152 -18.50 1.00 10.88
N ARG A 153 -19.67 1.38 10.40
CA ARG A 153 -20.78 0.45 10.14
C ARG A 153 -20.49 -0.49 8.97
N VAL A 154 -19.74 -0.06 7.96
CA VAL A 154 -19.43 -0.87 6.76
C VAL A 154 -18.02 -1.46 6.76
N CYS A 155 -17.10 -0.93 7.56
CA CYS A 155 -15.72 -1.41 7.66
C CYS A 155 -15.56 -2.43 8.79
N SER A 156 -15.26 -3.69 8.44
CA SER A 156 -15.16 -4.78 9.42
C SER A 156 -13.94 -4.66 10.33
N TYR A 157 -12.79 -4.32 9.77
CA TYR A 157 -11.54 -4.08 10.52
C TYR A 157 -10.97 -2.73 10.14
N PRO A 158 -11.38 -1.65 10.83
CA PRO A 158 -11.01 -0.28 10.47
C PRO A 158 -9.56 0.05 10.77
N ARG A 159 -8.89 -0.71 11.67
CA ARG A 159 -7.49 -0.44 12.08
C ARG A 159 -7.30 1.03 12.51
N PRO A 160 -8.00 1.48 13.59
CA PRO A 160 -7.98 2.88 14.03
C PRO A 160 -6.59 3.52 14.15
N PRO A 161 -5.53 2.83 14.61
CA PRO A 161 -4.20 3.41 14.67
C PRO A 161 -3.70 3.96 13.33
N LEU A 162 -4.06 3.35 12.19
CA LEU A 162 -3.67 3.86 10.88
C LEU A 162 -4.41 5.16 10.53
N TRP A 163 -5.69 5.28 10.88
CA TRP A 163 -6.48 6.50 10.63
C TRP A 163 -6.11 7.63 11.58
N GLN A 164 -5.75 7.32 12.83
CA GLN A 164 -5.36 8.30 13.84
C GLN A 164 -4.04 8.99 13.49
N THR A 165 -3.11 8.29 12.83
CA THR A 165 -1.84 8.85 12.36
C THR A 165 -1.90 9.40 10.93
N TRP A 166 -3.08 9.40 10.29
CA TRP A 166 -3.23 9.91 8.93
C TRP A 166 -3.22 11.45 8.91
N SER A 167 -2.29 12.03 8.16
CA SER A 167 -2.09 13.48 8.07
C SER A 167 -1.40 13.91 6.78
N GLU A 168 -1.25 15.22 6.61
CA GLU A 168 -0.49 15.85 5.52
C GLU A 168 1.03 15.60 5.59
N ARG A 169 1.53 15.00 6.68
CA ARG A 169 2.94 14.59 6.81
C ARG A 169 3.14 13.08 6.65
N GLN A 170 2.07 12.31 6.85
CA GLN A 170 2.16 10.86 6.88
C GLN A 170 2.51 10.27 5.50
N VAL A 171 3.35 9.23 5.53
CA VAL A 171 3.60 8.30 4.44
C VAL A 171 3.52 6.90 5.01
N TYR A 172 2.79 6.01 4.35
CA TYR A 172 2.78 4.60 4.66
C TYR A 172 3.65 3.87 3.64
N LEU A 173 4.69 3.19 4.12
CA LEU A 173 5.40 2.20 3.33
C LEU A 173 4.67 0.86 3.45
N THR A 174 4.66 0.09 2.37
CA THR A 174 4.09 -1.26 2.35
C THR A 174 5.05 -2.24 1.70
N SER A 175 5.08 -3.46 2.22
CA SER A 175 5.93 -4.57 1.75
C SER A 175 5.20 -5.90 1.95
N LEU A 176 5.84 -7.03 1.63
CA LEU A 176 5.44 -8.34 2.14
C LEU A 176 6.40 -8.73 3.26
N LEU A 177 5.95 -8.61 4.51
CA LEU A 177 6.79 -8.81 5.69
C LEU A 177 6.60 -10.20 6.32
N THR A 178 5.56 -10.90 5.89
CA THR A 178 5.18 -12.24 6.40
C THR A 178 5.17 -13.32 5.32
N VAL A 179 5.36 -12.94 4.06
CA VAL A 179 5.48 -13.86 2.92
C VAL A 179 6.64 -13.41 2.02
N PRO A 180 7.24 -14.31 1.23
CA PRO A 180 8.35 -13.95 0.34
C PRO A 180 7.98 -12.88 -0.69
N LEU A 181 8.92 -11.99 -0.98
CA LEU A 181 8.82 -11.02 -2.07
C LEU A 181 8.97 -11.72 -3.43
N GLY A 182 8.28 -11.20 -4.44
CA GLY A 182 8.48 -11.57 -5.85
C GLY A 182 9.33 -10.53 -6.59
N ARG A 183 9.28 -10.55 -7.92
CA ARG A 183 9.97 -9.55 -8.77
C ARG A 183 9.41 -8.14 -8.55
N GLY A 184 10.19 -7.12 -8.88
CA GLY A 184 9.79 -5.73 -8.68
C GLY A 184 10.28 -5.15 -7.36
N PRO A 185 9.76 -3.99 -6.93
CA PRO A 185 10.27 -3.32 -5.73
C PRO A 185 9.95 -4.12 -4.45
N ALA A 186 10.82 -4.00 -3.44
CA ALA A 186 10.57 -4.51 -2.09
C ALA A 186 9.63 -3.60 -1.28
N LEU A 187 9.54 -2.31 -1.65
CA LEU A 187 8.70 -1.31 -0.99
C LEU A 187 7.86 -0.51 -1.97
N VAL A 188 6.64 -0.17 -1.56
CA VAL A 188 5.77 0.82 -2.23
C VAL A 188 5.22 1.78 -1.18
N ALA A 189 5.13 3.06 -1.52
CA ALA A 189 4.60 4.11 -0.66
C ALA A 189 3.17 4.53 -1.05
N THR A 190 2.42 5.03 -0.08
CA THR A 190 1.14 5.73 -0.27
C THR A 190 0.93 6.77 0.82
N VAL A 191 0.22 7.86 0.51
CA VAL A 191 -0.22 8.87 1.50
C VAL A 191 -1.60 8.58 2.07
N TYR A 192 -2.32 7.63 1.46
CA TYR A 192 -3.66 7.24 1.89
C TYR A 192 -3.58 5.99 2.76
N VAL A 193 -4.50 5.89 3.72
CA VAL A 193 -4.61 4.72 4.59
C VAL A 193 -4.73 3.45 3.72
N PRO A 194 -3.81 2.48 3.87
CA PRO A 194 -3.73 1.33 2.98
C PRO A 194 -4.70 0.21 3.34
N ASP A 195 -5.21 -0.44 2.30
CA ASP A 195 -5.90 -1.72 2.39
C ASP A 195 -4.98 -2.83 2.91
N ARG A 196 -5.54 -3.83 3.57
CA ARG A 196 -4.82 -5.04 3.99
C ARG A 196 -4.01 -5.66 2.86
N HIS A 197 -4.51 -5.56 1.63
CA HIS A 197 -3.86 -6.10 0.44
C HIS A 197 -3.25 -5.03 -0.46
N HIS A 198 -2.87 -3.86 0.09
CA HIS A 198 -2.32 -2.74 -0.67
C HIS A 198 -1.15 -3.14 -1.58
N PHE A 199 -0.12 -3.79 -1.03
CA PHE A 199 1.13 -4.02 -1.75
C PHE A 199 0.98 -4.76 -3.09
N ARG A 200 0.20 -5.85 -3.13
CA ARG A 200 0.06 -6.66 -4.36
C ARG A 200 -1.30 -7.31 -4.58
N GLY A 201 -2.33 -6.86 -3.85
CA GLY A 201 -3.69 -7.37 -3.95
C GLY A 201 -3.96 -8.73 -3.32
N SER A 202 -2.99 -9.32 -2.63
CA SER A 202 -3.11 -10.62 -1.95
C SER A 202 -2.07 -10.75 -0.82
N PHE A 203 -2.16 -11.83 -0.03
CA PHE A 203 -1.20 -12.20 1.03
C PHE A 203 -0.98 -11.17 2.15
N GLY A 204 -1.91 -10.24 2.29
CA GLY A 204 -1.83 -9.18 3.29
C GLY A 204 -1.70 -9.72 4.71
N GLY A 205 -0.78 -9.12 5.47
CA GLY A 205 -0.48 -9.38 6.87
C GLY A 205 -0.26 -8.07 7.63
N LYS A 206 0.74 -8.03 8.51
CA LYS A 206 1.21 -6.79 9.16
C LYS A 206 2.19 -6.06 8.22
N ASP A 207 1.70 -5.65 7.06
CA ASP A 207 2.53 -5.20 5.93
C ASP A 207 2.67 -3.68 5.80
N VAL A 208 1.99 -2.92 6.67
CA VAL A 208 1.96 -1.45 6.63
C VAL A 208 2.94 -0.90 7.65
N ILE A 209 3.84 -0.02 7.21
CA ILE A 209 4.84 0.65 8.03
C ILE A 209 4.56 2.16 7.93
N PRO A 210 3.85 2.76 8.90
CA PRO A 210 3.68 4.21 8.97
C PRO A 210 5.01 4.90 9.24
N LEU A 211 5.25 6.08 8.64
CA LEU A 211 6.45 6.87 8.92
C LEU A 211 6.36 7.57 10.29
N PHE A 212 5.16 8.00 10.67
CA PHE A 212 4.90 8.68 11.95
C PHE A 212 3.89 7.92 12.82
N ARG A 213 4.07 8.01 14.14
CA ARG A 213 3.26 7.39 15.20
C ARG A 213 2.16 8.31 15.72
N ASP A 214 2.16 9.57 15.29
CA ASP A 214 1.20 10.61 15.63
C ASP A 214 0.72 11.35 14.38
N ARG A 215 -0.33 12.15 14.52
CA ARG A 215 -0.91 12.89 13.41
C ARG A 215 -0.06 14.10 13.04
N GLU A 216 0.53 14.72 14.05
CA GLU A 216 1.34 15.94 13.95
C GLU A 216 2.69 15.69 13.26
N GLY A 217 3.11 14.42 13.15
CA GLY A 217 4.38 14.03 12.55
C GLY A 217 5.58 14.39 13.42
N LEU A 218 5.41 14.36 14.75
CA LEU A 218 6.46 14.67 15.72
C LEU A 218 7.11 13.40 16.29
N GLU A 219 6.38 12.28 16.30
CA GLU A 219 6.89 11.00 16.77
C GLU A 219 7.17 10.08 15.57
N PRO A 220 8.41 10.01 15.05
CA PRO A 220 8.73 9.12 13.94
C PRO A 220 8.67 7.66 14.39
N ASN A 221 8.21 6.79 13.51
CA ASN A 221 8.31 5.34 13.65
C ASN A 221 9.72 4.87 13.32
N LEU A 222 10.69 5.29 14.14
CA LEU A 222 12.08 4.90 14.04
C LEU A 222 12.58 4.40 15.38
N THR A 223 13.52 3.45 15.34
CA THR A 223 14.15 2.94 16.56
C THR A 223 14.80 4.06 17.35
N ARG A 224 14.55 4.09 18.66
CA ARG A 224 14.99 5.20 19.52
C ARG A 224 16.52 5.25 19.50
N GLY A 225 17.07 6.45 19.34
CA GLY A 225 18.52 6.67 19.22
C GLY A 225 19.10 6.48 17.82
N LEU A 226 18.36 5.92 16.86
CA LEU A 226 18.87 5.69 15.50
C LEU A 226 19.30 6.98 14.81
N LEU A 227 18.42 7.99 14.75
CA LEU A 227 18.73 9.25 14.08
C LEU A 227 19.92 9.98 14.74
N LYS A 228 20.02 9.93 16.07
CA LYS A 228 21.14 10.51 16.81
C LYS A 228 22.47 9.82 16.47
N LEU A 229 22.47 8.49 16.44
CA LEU A 229 23.66 7.70 16.05
C LEU A 229 24.10 8.05 14.63
N LEU A 230 23.16 8.16 13.69
CA LEU A 230 23.47 8.54 12.31
C LEU A 230 23.96 9.98 12.19
N GLU A 231 23.40 10.91 12.96
CA GLU A 231 23.89 12.29 13.03
C GLU A 231 25.34 12.36 13.50
N GLU A 232 25.69 11.63 14.56
CA GLU A 232 27.06 11.53 15.07
C GLU A 232 28.01 10.90 14.04
N ALA A 233 27.57 9.86 13.34
CA ALA A 233 28.38 9.16 12.34
C ALA A 233 28.59 9.98 11.05
N TYR A 234 27.57 10.71 10.62
CA TYR A 234 27.61 11.47 9.37
C TYR A 234 28.08 12.92 9.54
N GLY A 235 28.03 13.47 10.75
CA GLY A 235 28.38 14.85 11.05
C GLY A 235 27.30 15.86 10.61
N PHE A 236 26.06 15.43 10.38
CA PHE A 236 24.92 16.30 10.08
C PHE A 236 23.60 15.69 10.55
N PRO A 237 22.57 16.51 10.86
CA PRO A 237 21.28 16.00 11.31
C PRO A 237 20.58 15.14 10.25
N VAL A 238 20.06 13.98 10.66
CA VAL A 238 19.25 13.10 9.81
C VAL A 238 17.78 13.22 10.19
N SER A 239 16.93 13.65 9.25
CA SER A 239 15.48 13.74 9.46
C SER A 239 14.79 12.37 9.25
N PRO A 240 13.61 12.15 9.84
CA PRO A 240 12.79 10.97 9.56
C PRO A 240 12.48 10.80 8.07
N ASP A 241 12.09 11.89 7.40
CA ASP A 241 11.82 11.92 5.97
C ASP A 241 13.06 11.57 5.14
N GLY A 242 14.22 12.13 5.50
CA GLY A 242 15.49 11.82 4.84
C GLY A 242 15.86 10.34 4.99
N PHE A 243 15.75 9.81 6.21
CA PHE A 243 16.01 8.39 6.44
C PHE A 243 15.05 7.48 5.65
N ALA A 244 13.76 7.80 5.64
CA ALA A 244 12.77 7.06 4.85
C ALA A 244 13.07 7.12 3.34
N ALA A 245 13.45 8.29 2.84
CA ALA A 245 13.89 8.47 1.45
C ALA A 245 15.10 7.58 1.13
N TYR A 246 16.16 7.61 1.95
CA TYR A 246 17.33 6.76 1.75
C TYR A 246 16.96 5.27 1.66
N VAL A 247 16.13 4.78 2.59
CA VAL A 247 15.67 3.37 2.57
C VAL A 247 14.87 3.08 1.31
N TYR A 248 14.00 4.01 0.90
CA TYR A 248 13.18 3.84 -0.29
C TYR A 248 14.02 3.80 -1.57
N ALA A 249 15.07 4.63 -1.69
CA ALA A 249 15.99 4.63 -2.82
C ALA A 249 16.63 3.24 -3.05
N LEU A 250 16.94 2.52 -1.98
CA LEU A 250 17.61 1.22 -2.06
C LEU A 250 16.67 0.04 -2.23
N LEU A 251 15.40 0.15 -1.79
CA LEU A 251 14.48 -1.00 -1.74
C LEU A 251 13.32 -0.88 -2.75
N ALA A 252 13.01 0.31 -3.27
CA ALA A 252 11.85 0.54 -4.15
C ALA A 252 12.13 0.27 -5.64
N TYR A 253 12.91 -0.77 -5.96
CA TYR A 253 13.23 -1.13 -7.35
C TYR A 253 13.59 -2.63 -7.52
N PRO A 254 13.51 -3.20 -8.74
CA PRO A 254 13.62 -4.65 -8.96
C PRO A 254 14.99 -5.23 -8.69
N ALA A 255 16.09 -4.52 -8.94
CA ALA A 255 17.39 -5.17 -8.83
C ALA A 255 17.79 -5.51 -7.39
N TYR A 256 17.26 -4.78 -6.40
CA TYR A 256 17.37 -5.21 -5.00
C TYR A 256 16.74 -6.59 -4.77
N THR A 257 15.51 -6.81 -5.25
CA THR A 257 14.81 -8.09 -5.04
C THR A 257 15.39 -9.20 -5.90
N GLU A 258 15.91 -8.89 -7.09
CA GLU A 258 16.59 -9.84 -7.96
C GLU A 258 17.96 -10.24 -7.39
N ARG A 259 18.76 -9.28 -6.92
CA ARG A 259 20.07 -9.53 -6.32
C ARG A 259 19.99 -10.35 -5.04
N PHE A 260 18.95 -10.13 -4.23
CA PHE A 260 18.76 -10.82 -2.94
C PHE A 260 17.60 -11.83 -2.98
N ALA A 261 17.32 -12.42 -4.14
CA ALA A 261 16.17 -13.32 -4.33
C ALA A 261 16.26 -14.60 -3.50
N GLU A 262 17.46 -15.05 -3.14
CA GLU A 262 17.70 -16.21 -2.27
C GLU A 262 17.44 -15.84 -0.81
N GLU A 263 17.94 -14.68 -0.39
CA GLU A 263 17.82 -14.13 0.95
C GLU A 263 16.36 -13.80 1.30
N LEU A 264 15.66 -13.14 0.38
CA LEU A 264 14.29 -12.63 0.55
C LEU A 264 13.21 -13.72 0.55
N ARG A 265 13.62 -14.99 0.53
CA ARG A 265 12.73 -16.14 0.77
C ARG A 265 12.37 -16.28 2.23
N VAL A 266 13.23 -15.81 3.11
CA VAL A 266 12.83 -15.48 4.48
C VAL A 266 12.21 -14.09 4.43
N PRO A 267 10.92 -13.94 4.79
CA PRO A 267 10.26 -12.65 4.78
C PRO A 267 10.98 -11.61 5.66
N GLY A 268 10.98 -10.36 5.21
CA GLY A 268 11.63 -9.24 5.91
C GLY A 268 12.89 -8.75 5.19
N PRO A 269 12.78 -7.70 4.34
CA PRO A 269 13.95 -7.11 3.70
C PRO A 269 14.91 -6.48 4.72
N ARG A 270 16.19 -6.45 4.37
CA ARG A 270 17.26 -5.82 5.16
C ARG A 270 17.86 -4.64 4.41
N VAL A 271 18.25 -3.60 5.14
CA VAL A 271 18.70 -2.34 4.55
C VAL A 271 20.23 -2.28 4.59
N PRO A 272 20.93 -2.25 3.43
CA PRO A 272 22.36 -1.97 3.41
C PRO A 272 22.60 -0.49 3.73
N LEU A 273 22.75 -0.17 5.02
CA LEU A 273 22.91 1.19 5.50
C LEU A 273 24.40 1.61 5.42
N THR A 274 24.71 2.55 4.54
CA THR A 274 26.08 3.02 4.30
C THR A 274 26.67 3.78 5.48
N LYS A 275 27.98 3.66 5.71
CA LYS A 275 28.74 4.55 6.61
C LYS A 275 29.27 5.79 5.89
N ASP A 276 29.18 5.84 4.56
CA ASP A 276 29.60 7.00 3.77
C ASP A 276 28.51 8.10 3.80
N PRO A 277 28.79 9.27 4.41
CA PRO A 277 27.82 10.34 4.52
C PRO A 277 27.39 10.94 3.16
N SER A 278 28.24 10.83 2.14
CA SER A 278 27.93 11.33 0.78
C SER A 278 26.99 10.39 0.05
N LEU A 279 27.22 9.07 0.12
CA LEU A 279 26.29 8.07 -0.43
C LEU A 279 24.94 8.10 0.29
N PHE A 280 24.92 8.39 1.60
CA PHE A 280 23.67 8.60 2.31
C PHE A 280 22.88 9.76 1.72
N ARG A 281 23.51 10.94 1.51
CA ARG A 281 22.85 12.10 0.89
C ARG A 281 22.38 11.85 -0.54
N GLU A 282 23.18 11.15 -1.35
CA GLU A 282 22.81 10.74 -2.71
C GLU A 282 21.54 9.88 -2.67
N GLY A 283 21.48 8.90 -1.77
CA GLY A 283 20.29 8.08 -1.56
C GLY A 283 19.08 8.85 -1.03
N VAL A 284 19.28 9.84 -0.14
CA VAL A 284 18.21 10.71 0.33
C VAL A 284 17.58 11.49 -0.84
N GLU A 285 18.39 12.10 -1.70
CA GLU A 285 17.87 12.90 -2.83
C GLU A 285 17.12 12.02 -3.84
N LEU A 286 17.71 10.88 -4.22
CA LEU A 286 17.09 9.93 -5.14
C LEU A 286 15.79 9.36 -4.57
N GLY A 287 15.81 8.99 -3.30
CA GLY A 287 14.66 8.47 -2.58
C GLY A 287 13.54 9.50 -2.41
N ALA A 288 13.88 10.76 -2.16
CA ALA A 288 12.91 11.84 -2.06
C ALA A 288 12.23 12.07 -3.42
N HIS A 289 12.97 11.97 -4.52
CA HIS A 289 12.40 12.04 -5.87
C HIS A 289 11.42 10.87 -6.14
N LEU A 290 11.79 9.64 -5.78
CA LEU A 290 10.91 8.47 -5.90
C LEU A 290 9.67 8.55 -5.01
N LEU A 291 9.82 9.00 -3.76
CA LEU A 291 8.69 9.21 -2.86
C LEU A 291 7.78 10.33 -3.37
N TRP A 292 8.32 11.41 -3.93
CA TRP A 292 7.53 12.43 -4.59
C TRP A 292 6.68 11.86 -5.74
N LEU A 293 7.28 11.04 -6.62
CA LEU A 293 6.55 10.35 -7.69
C LEU A 293 5.46 9.42 -7.14
N HIS A 294 5.81 8.54 -6.21
CA HIS A 294 4.91 7.47 -5.74
C HIS A 294 3.84 7.98 -4.75
N THR A 295 4.02 9.18 -4.20
CA THR A 295 2.99 9.91 -3.44
C THR A 295 2.18 10.88 -4.30
N TYR A 296 2.35 10.81 -5.62
CA TYR A 296 1.66 11.67 -6.58
C TYR A 296 1.85 13.17 -6.32
N GLY A 297 3.05 13.56 -5.91
CA GLY A 297 3.42 14.93 -5.64
C GLY A 297 2.89 15.50 -4.32
N GLU A 298 2.19 14.70 -3.52
CA GLU A 298 1.64 15.16 -2.25
C GLU A 298 2.68 15.26 -1.13
N ARG A 299 3.81 14.56 -1.26
CA ARG A 299 4.94 14.61 -0.30
C ARG A 299 6.24 14.81 -1.07
N TYR A 300 7.30 15.25 -0.37
CA TYR A 300 8.63 15.46 -0.96
C TYR A 300 8.64 16.42 -2.17
N ALA A 301 7.72 17.39 -2.19
CA ALA A 301 7.50 18.29 -3.33
C ALA A 301 8.46 19.49 -3.43
N GLU A 302 9.36 19.67 -2.47
CA GLU A 302 10.29 20.80 -2.45
C GLU A 302 11.10 20.86 -3.76
N GLY A 303 11.04 22.00 -4.44
CA GLY A 303 11.72 22.22 -5.73
C GLY A 303 11.14 21.46 -6.94
N ARG A 304 10.00 20.76 -6.79
CA ARG A 304 9.42 19.89 -7.82
C ARG A 304 8.02 20.37 -8.24
N SER A 305 7.64 20.12 -9.49
CA SER A 305 6.34 20.53 -10.05
C SER A 305 5.51 19.32 -10.48
N TRP A 306 4.23 19.30 -10.08
CA TRP A 306 3.28 18.22 -10.39
C TRP A 306 2.29 18.64 -11.50
N PRO A 307 1.97 17.75 -12.47
CA PRO A 307 2.43 16.35 -12.61
C PRO A 307 3.83 16.21 -13.22
N PRO A 308 4.52 15.06 -13.04
CA PRO A 308 5.71 14.75 -13.81
C PRO A 308 5.37 14.72 -15.30
N LYS A 309 6.25 15.27 -16.14
CA LYS A 309 6.07 15.27 -17.60
C LYS A 309 6.52 13.93 -18.19
N GLY A 310 5.57 13.03 -18.50
CA GLY A 310 5.85 11.80 -19.25
C GLY A 310 5.39 11.89 -20.72
N ARG A 311 5.63 10.83 -21.49
CA ARG A 311 5.32 10.76 -22.93
C ARG A 311 3.88 10.36 -23.23
N ALA A 312 3.27 9.54 -22.37
CA ALA A 312 1.93 9.02 -22.61
C ALA A 312 0.90 10.15 -22.75
N ARG A 313 0.02 10.07 -23.75
CA ARG A 313 -1.03 11.08 -23.99
C ARG A 313 -2.31 10.44 -24.52
N TRP A 314 -3.46 11.05 -24.24
CA TRP A 314 -4.70 10.62 -24.86
C TRP A 314 -4.74 11.11 -26.30
N ALA A 315 -4.77 10.20 -27.27
CA ALA A 315 -5.13 10.54 -28.64
C ALA A 315 -6.64 10.78 -28.74
N LYS A 316 -7.41 9.96 -28.01
CA LYS A 316 -8.87 10.02 -27.98
C LYS A 316 -9.37 9.44 -26.66
N PRO A 317 -10.12 10.17 -25.81
CA PRO A 317 -10.68 9.59 -24.62
C PRO A 317 -11.85 8.64 -24.93
N PRO A 318 -12.20 7.71 -24.04
CA PRO A 318 -13.33 6.82 -24.23
C PRO A 318 -14.65 7.60 -24.30
N SER A 319 -15.53 7.25 -25.24
CA SER A 319 -16.84 7.91 -25.39
C SER A 319 -17.86 7.43 -24.34
N ALA A 320 -17.63 6.25 -23.76
CA ALA A 320 -18.45 5.62 -22.73
C ALA A 320 -17.58 5.02 -21.62
N TYR A 321 -18.21 4.58 -20.53
CA TYR A 321 -17.48 3.83 -19.51
C TYR A 321 -17.03 2.47 -20.06
N PRO A 322 -15.74 2.09 -19.93
CA PRO A 322 -15.16 1.00 -20.71
C PRO A 322 -15.66 -0.37 -20.27
N GLU A 323 -16.03 -1.21 -21.25
CA GLU A 323 -16.31 -2.63 -21.04
C GLU A 323 -15.02 -3.46 -20.87
N GLY A 324 -13.91 -2.97 -21.44
CA GLY A 324 -12.65 -3.70 -21.58
C GLY A 324 -11.45 -2.79 -21.79
N HIS A 325 -10.25 -3.37 -21.73
CA HIS A 325 -9.00 -2.70 -22.10
C HIS A 325 -8.06 -3.71 -22.79
N SER A 326 -7.15 -3.23 -23.63
CA SER A 326 -6.12 -4.04 -24.29
C SER A 326 -4.89 -3.18 -24.60
N TYR A 327 -3.75 -3.81 -24.85
CA TYR A 327 -2.50 -3.11 -25.14
C TYR A 327 -1.82 -3.69 -26.37
N ASP A 328 -1.39 -2.82 -27.28
CA ASP A 328 -0.59 -3.15 -28.46
C ASP A 328 0.87 -2.70 -28.18
N PRO A 329 1.80 -3.64 -27.91
CA PRO A 329 3.19 -3.30 -27.59
C PRO A 329 3.97 -2.75 -28.79
N GLU A 330 3.63 -3.16 -30.02
CA GLU A 330 4.31 -2.71 -31.24
C GLU A 330 3.97 -1.24 -31.53
N LYS A 331 2.69 -0.88 -31.37
CA LYS A 331 2.22 0.50 -31.55
C LYS A 331 2.37 1.35 -30.29
N ARG A 332 2.63 0.74 -29.13
CA ARG A 332 2.67 1.40 -27.81
C ARG A 332 1.34 2.10 -27.48
N ILE A 333 0.24 1.47 -27.87
CA ILE A 333 -1.12 2.01 -27.69
C ILE A 333 -1.85 1.20 -26.62
N LEU A 334 -2.32 1.90 -25.58
CA LEU A 334 -3.25 1.37 -24.59
C LEU A 334 -4.69 1.74 -25.00
N LEU A 335 -5.51 0.72 -25.25
CA LEU A 335 -6.94 0.87 -25.53
C LEU A 335 -7.75 0.76 -24.24
N VAL A 336 -8.62 1.75 -24.01
CA VAL A 336 -9.56 1.80 -22.87
C VAL A 336 -10.97 1.94 -23.44
N GLY A 337 -11.70 0.84 -23.57
CA GLY A 337 -12.92 0.84 -24.39
C GLY A 337 -12.60 1.21 -25.83
N ASP A 338 -13.19 2.30 -26.32
CA ASP A 338 -12.90 2.89 -27.62
C ASP A 338 -11.86 4.03 -27.57
N GLY A 339 -11.39 4.41 -26.38
CA GLY A 339 -10.36 5.42 -26.18
C GLY A 339 -8.94 4.86 -26.37
N GLU A 340 -8.00 5.75 -26.67
CA GLU A 340 -6.63 5.44 -27.07
C GLU A 340 -5.64 6.34 -26.33
N VAL A 341 -4.71 5.73 -25.60
CA VAL A 341 -3.54 6.39 -25.01
C VAL A 341 -2.31 5.95 -25.80
N GLU A 342 -1.63 6.92 -26.41
CA GLU A 342 -0.40 6.72 -27.19
C GLU A 342 0.84 6.79 -26.30
N ASP A 343 1.97 6.31 -26.83
CA ASP A 343 3.30 6.37 -26.22
C ASP A 343 3.43 5.71 -24.85
N VAL A 344 2.65 4.65 -24.63
CA VAL A 344 2.75 3.80 -23.43
C VAL A 344 3.80 2.73 -23.68
N ALA A 345 4.97 2.85 -23.05
CA ALA A 345 6.05 1.87 -23.18
C ALA A 345 5.65 0.47 -22.63
N PRO A 346 6.11 -0.64 -23.24
CA PRO A 346 5.80 -1.99 -22.77
C PRO A 346 6.18 -2.23 -21.31
N GLU A 347 7.28 -1.63 -20.85
CA GLU A 347 7.78 -1.72 -19.48
C GLU A 347 6.85 -1.00 -18.48
N VAL A 348 6.22 0.11 -18.90
CA VAL A 348 5.21 0.82 -18.09
C VAL A 348 3.95 -0.02 -17.95
N TYR A 349 3.42 -0.56 -19.05
CA TYR A 349 2.26 -1.45 -19.00
C TYR A 349 2.54 -2.78 -18.28
N GLY A 350 3.80 -3.24 -18.37
CA GLY A 350 4.33 -4.46 -17.77
C GLY A 350 4.90 -4.28 -16.36
N PHE A 351 4.80 -3.09 -15.76
CA PHE A 351 5.35 -2.81 -14.44
C PHE A 351 4.83 -3.82 -13.41
N GLU A 352 5.73 -4.39 -12.61
CA GLU A 352 5.42 -5.51 -11.71
C GLU A 352 5.79 -5.17 -10.25
N VAL A 353 4.89 -5.51 -9.33
CA VAL A 353 5.09 -5.47 -7.87
C VAL A 353 4.77 -6.85 -7.30
N SER A 354 5.77 -7.70 -7.16
CA SER A 354 5.65 -9.08 -6.67
C SER A 354 4.53 -9.87 -7.36
N GLY A 355 4.52 -9.92 -8.70
CA GLY A 355 3.47 -10.57 -9.50
C GLY A 355 2.13 -9.82 -9.56
N PHE A 356 2.08 -8.57 -9.12
CA PHE A 356 0.95 -7.65 -9.33
C PHE A 356 1.30 -6.63 -10.42
N PHE A 357 0.35 -6.33 -11.31
CA PHE A 357 0.56 -5.41 -12.43
C PHE A 357 -0.32 -4.15 -12.23
N PRO A 358 0.23 -3.03 -11.72
CA PRO A 358 -0.56 -1.87 -11.32
C PRO A 358 -1.46 -1.30 -12.42
N VAL A 359 -0.94 -1.12 -13.64
CA VAL A 359 -1.71 -0.57 -14.77
C VAL A 359 -2.89 -1.47 -15.14
N LYS A 360 -2.65 -2.78 -15.29
CA LYS A 360 -3.69 -3.77 -15.62
C LYS A 360 -4.75 -3.84 -14.52
N SER A 361 -4.34 -3.81 -13.25
CA SER A 361 -5.25 -3.84 -12.12
C SER A 361 -6.09 -2.55 -12.03
N TRP A 362 -5.46 -1.38 -12.19
CA TRP A 362 -6.13 -0.08 -12.15
C TRP A 362 -7.22 0.01 -13.22
N LEU A 363 -6.92 -0.44 -14.45
CA LEU A 363 -7.87 -0.51 -15.56
C LEU A 363 -8.96 -1.54 -15.31
N GLY A 364 -8.60 -2.74 -14.84
CA GLY A 364 -9.56 -3.82 -14.54
C GLY A 364 -10.55 -3.44 -13.43
N PHE A 365 -10.12 -2.64 -12.46
CA PHE A 365 -11.00 -2.11 -11.40
C PHE A 365 -12.00 -1.07 -11.94
N ARG A 366 -11.66 -0.39 -13.04
CA ARG A 366 -12.46 0.67 -13.70
C ARG A 366 -13.16 0.20 -14.98
N GLN A 367 -13.53 -1.08 -15.02
CA GLN A 367 -14.35 -1.67 -16.08
C GLN A 367 -15.79 -1.84 -15.63
N LYS A 368 -16.74 -1.67 -16.55
CA LYS A 368 -18.17 -1.89 -16.29
C LYS A 368 -18.45 -3.31 -15.81
N ASN A 369 -17.86 -4.30 -16.49
CA ASN A 369 -17.91 -5.71 -16.10
C ASN A 369 -16.64 -6.12 -15.36
N ARG A 370 -16.44 -5.57 -14.17
CA ARG A 370 -15.26 -5.84 -13.33
C ARG A 370 -15.01 -7.35 -13.17
N ARG A 371 -13.79 -7.78 -13.51
CA ARG A 371 -13.30 -9.12 -13.19
C ARG A 371 -12.93 -9.20 -11.70
N GLY A 372 -13.28 -10.30 -11.04
CA GLY A 372 -12.98 -10.54 -9.62
C GLY A 372 -14.21 -10.68 -8.73
N ARG A 373 -14.02 -10.60 -7.41
CA ARG A 373 -15.11 -10.83 -6.44
C ARG A 373 -16.13 -9.69 -6.50
N LYS A 374 -17.41 -10.07 -6.68
CA LYS A 374 -18.57 -9.24 -6.38
C LYS A 374 -19.11 -9.71 -5.03
N SER A 375 -19.24 -8.78 -4.10
CA SER A 375 -19.71 -9.07 -2.75
C SER A 375 -21.21 -8.84 -2.60
N SER A 376 -21.76 -7.89 -3.36
CA SER A 376 -23.11 -7.36 -3.22
C SER A 376 -23.66 -6.87 -4.56
N PRO A 377 -24.99 -6.79 -4.75
CA PRO A 377 -25.60 -6.06 -5.87
C PRO A 377 -25.10 -4.61 -6.01
N LEU A 378 -24.72 -3.96 -4.91
CA LEU A 378 -24.15 -2.60 -4.91
C LEU A 378 -22.83 -2.51 -5.71
N ASP A 379 -22.08 -3.62 -5.82
CA ASP A 379 -20.89 -3.68 -6.70
C ASP A 379 -21.24 -3.47 -8.18
N GLY A 380 -22.51 -3.64 -8.57
CA GLY A 380 -23.01 -3.38 -9.93
C GLY A 380 -23.15 -1.90 -10.26
N ILE A 381 -23.16 -1.01 -9.26
CA ILE A 381 -23.14 0.44 -9.48
C ILE A 381 -21.72 0.84 -9.84
N VAL A 382 -21.53 1.34 -11.06
CA VAL A 382 -20.25 1.76 -11.64
C VAL A 382 -20.45 3.13 -12.29
N PRO A 383 -19.38 3.89 -12.57
CA PRO A 383 -19.52 5.17 -13.25
C PRO A 383 -20.27 5.02 -14.58
N SER A 384 -21.17 5.96 -14.87
CA SER A 384 -21.95 5.95 -16.11
C SER A 384 -21.15 6.42 -17.34
N LYS A 385 -20.06 7.16 -17.11
CA LYS A 385 -19.18 7.72 -18.15
C LYS A 385 -17.72 7.71 -17.72
N TRP A 386 -16.81 7.75 -18.69
CA TRP A 386 -15.40 8.05 -18.43
C TRP A 386 -15.26 9.52 -18.08
N THR A 387 -14.91 9.84 -16.84
CA THR A 387 -14.77 11.23 -16.39
C THR A 387 -13.40 11.79 -16.75
N PRO A 388 -13.26 13.11 -16.88
CA PRO A 388 -11.96 13.75 -17.02
C PRO A 388 -11.00 13.35 -15.89
N ASP A 389 -11.46 13.24 -14.65
CA ASP A 389 -10.61 12.81 -13.52
C ASP A 389 -10.01 11.41 -13.73
N LEU A 390 -10.79 10.45 -14.24
CA LEU A 390 -10.28 9.11 -14.55
C LEU A 390 -9.24 9.15 -15.68
N GLY A 391 -9.46 10.01 -16.68
CA GLY A 391 -8.49 10.25 -17.76
C GLY A 391 -7.18 10.83 -17.25
N ARG A 392 -7.24 11.80 -16.35
CA ARG A 392 -6.07 12.41 -15.68
C ARG A 392 -5.33 11.39 -14.81
N GLU A 393 -6.04 10.69 -13.93
CA GLU A 393 -5.44 9.73 -13.00
C GLU A 393 -4.72 8.59 -13.74
N LEU A 394 -5.24 8.14 -14.88
CA LEU A 394 -4.56 7.15 -15.72
C LEU A 394 -3.24 7.72 -16.27
N LEU A 395 -3.25 8.95 -16.82
CA LEU A 395 -2.01 9.57 -17.31
C LEU A 395 -0.99 9.77 -16.19
N GLU A 396 -1.43 10.25 -15.02
CA GLU A 396 -0.55 10.39 -13.85
C GLU A 396 0.06 9.05 -13.42
N LEU A 397 -0.72 7.95 -13.42
CA LEU A 397 -0.18 6.61 -13.16
C LEU A 397 0.90 6.23 -14.17
N LEU A 398 0.62 6.42 -15.47
CA LEU A 398 1.55 6.06 -16.54
C LEU A 398 2.84 6.89 -16.45
N TRP A 399 2.73 8.20 -16.23
CA TRP A 399 3.88 9.09 -16.10
C TRP A 399 4.69 8.85 -14.84
N VAL A 400 4.05 8.53 -13.71
CA VAL A 400 4.75 8.12 -12.49
C VAL A 400 5.60 6.89 -12.79
N LEU A 401 5.01 5.83 -13.35
CA LEU A 401 5.74 4.60 -13.65
C LEU A 401 6.82 4.80 -14.72
N GLU A 402 6.57 5.63 -15.73
CA GLU A 402 7.57 6.02 -16.74
C GLU A 402 8.78 6.68 -16.08
N LYS A 403 8.57 7.66 -15.20
CA LYS A 403 9.66 8.35 -14.49
C LYS A 403 10.35 7.45 -13.46
N THR A 404 9.62 6.55 -12.82
CA THR A 404 10.21 5.53 -11.95
C THR A 404 11.18 4.64 -12.73
N LEU A 405 10.81 4.19 -13.93
CA LEU A 405 11.67 3.35 -14.77
C LEU A 405 12.92 4.11 -15.25
N GLU A 406 12.78 5.41 -15.58
CA GLU A 406 13.91 6.26 -15.96
C GLU A 406 14.96 6.41 -14.83
N ILE A 407 14.54 6.28 -13.56
CA ILE A 407 15.39 6.39 -12.37
C ILE A 407 16.14 5.06 -12.05
N TYR A 408 15.70 3.92 -12.57
CA TYR A 408 16.29 2.61 -12.21
C TYR A 408 17.80 2.49 -12.42
N PRO A 409 18.41 3.03 -13.49
CA PRO A 409 19.87 3.02 -13.64
C PRO A 409 20.59 3.73 -12.49
N GLU A 410 20.06 4.86 -12.00
CA GLU A 410 20.62 5.61 -10.87
C GLU A 410 20.48 4.81 -9.56
N GLN A 411 19.37 4.07 -9.37
CA GLN A 411 19.20 3.20 -8.20
C GLN A 411 20.16 2.01 -8.20
N GLU A 412 20.41 1.40 -9.37
CA GLU A 412 21.39 0.31 -9.50
C GLU A 412 22.80 0.81 -9.18
N GLU A 413 23.21 1.94 -9.75
CA GLU A 413 24.52 2.55 -9.51
C GLU A 413 24.69 2.90 -8.02
N LEU A 414 23.69 3.51 -7.41
CA LEU A 414 23.69 3.83 -5.99
C LEU A 414 23.81 2.56 -5.12
N LEU A 415 23.00 1.52 -5.39
CA LEU A 415 23.08 0.29 -4.61
C LEU A 415 24.47 -0.34 -4.77
N GLN A 416 25.02 -0.38 -5.98
CA GLN A 416 26.36 -0.93 -6.20
C GLN A 416 27.41 -0.19 -5.36
N LYS A 417 27.46 1.15 -5.43
CA LYS A 417 28.39 1.96 -4.62
C LYS A 417 28.22 1.71 -3.12
N VAL A 418 26.98 1.63 -2.65
CA VAL A 418 26.66 1.36 -1.24
C VAL A 418 27.18 -0.02 -0.82
N LEU A 419 26.98 -1.05 -1.64
CA LEU A 419 27.42 -2.41 -1.35
C LEU A 419 28.94 -2.60 -1.39
N GLU A 420 29.65 -1.81 -2.19
CA GLU A 420 31.11 -1.79 -2.26
C GLU A 420 31.74 -1.00 -1.09
N GLY A 421 30.97 -0.11 -0.47
CA GLY A 421 31.39 0.73 0.65
C GLY A 421 31.24 0.06 2.03
N PRO A 422 31.76 0.71 3.08
CA PRO A 422 31.55 0.26 4.45
C PRO A 422 30.06 0.43 4.85
N LEU A 423 29.47 -0.64 5.37
CA LEU A 423 28.07 -0.67 5.82
C LEU A 423 28.00 -0.80 7.35
N PHE A 424 26.95 -0.23 7.95
CA PHE A 424 26.56 -0.54 9.33
C PHE A 424 26.07 -1.98 9.44
N THR A 425 26.47 -2.65 10.50
CA THR A 425 25.89 -3.93 10.89
C THR A 425 24.80 -3.75 11.94
N ALA A 426 23.91 -4.72 12.07
CA ALA A 426 22.77 -4.67 12.98
C ALA A 426 23.20 -4.50 14.45
N ASP A 427 24.35 -5.06 14.83
CA ASP A 427 24.94 -4.94 16.17
C ASP A 427 25.53 -3.55 16.47
N GLU A 428 25.77 -2.72 15.46
CA GLU A 428 26.21 -1.34 15.63
C GLU A 428 25.03 -0.37 15.83
N LEU A 429 23.79 -0.84 15.65
CA LEU A 429 22.59 -0.02 15.68
C LEU A 429 21.76 -0.29 16.94
N PRO A 430 20.98 0.71 17.41
CA PRO A 430 20.07 0.48 18.52
C PRO A 430 19.03 -0.59 18.16
N THR A 431 18.63 -1.37 19.16
CA THR A 431 17.54 -2.36 19.02
C THR A 431 16.23 -1.74 19.52
N PRO A 432 15.11 -1.88 18.79
CA PRO A 432 13.83 -1.35 19.24
C PRO A 432 13.32 -2.10 20.48
N THR A 433 12.71 -1.34 21.39
CA THR A 433 12.02 -1.94 22.54
C THR A 433 10.69 -2.57 22.10
N PRO A 434 10.12 -3.52 22.89
CA PRO A 434 8.79 -4.07 22.61
C PRO A 434 7.72 -2.99 22.40
N GLU A 435 7.74 -1.92 23.20
CA GLU A 435 6.77 -0.82 23.11
C GLU A 435 6.86 -0.06 21.78
N GLN A 436 8.05 0.03 21.17
CA GLN A 436 8.21 0.66 19.87
C GLN A 436 7.59 -0.15 18.73
N ARG A 437 7.41 -1.47 18.94
CA ARG A 437 6.78 -2.37 17.97
C ARG A 437 5.25 -2.32 18.06
N GLU A 438 4.72 -1.87 19.19
CA GLU A 438 3.28 -1.71 19.42
C GLU A 438 2.71 -0.45 18.75
N PRO A 439 1.42 -0.46 18.38
CA PRO A 439 0.74 0.72 17.87
C PRO A 439 0.68 1.85 18.92
N PRO A 440 0.63 3.12 18.46
CA PRO A 440 0.43 4.25 19.36
C PRO A 440 -0.91 4.10 20.09
N GLY A 441 -0.91 4.38 21.40
CA GLY A 441 -2.09 4.22 22.26
C GLY A 441 -2.34 2.78 22.78
N GLY A 442 -1.53 1.79 22.40
CA GLY A 442 -1.69 0.38 22.79
C GLY A 442 -2.73 -0.38 21.96
N GLU A 443 -2.69 -1.71 21.97
CA GLU A 443 -3.77 -2.53 21.39
C GLU A 443 -5.03 -2.40 22.26
N GLU A 444 -6.05 -1.66 21.81
CA GLU A 444 -7.41 -1.88 22.33
C GLU A 444 -7.77 -3.34 22.02
N GLY A 445 -7.81 -4.16 23.08
CA GLY A 445 -7.99 -5.61 23.00
C GLY A 445 -9.20 -6.03 22.15
N GLU A 446 -9.09 -7.23 21.59
CA GLU A 446 -10.19 -7.90 20.89
C GLU A 446 -11.51 -7.79 21.67
N PRO A 447 -12.66 -7.60 20.99
CA PRO A 447 -13.93 -7.44 21.67
C PRO A 447 -14.32 -8.73 22.38
N GLN A 448 -13.99 -8.83 23.67
CA GLN A 448 -14.66 -9.79 24.55
C GLN A 448 -16.12 -9.34 24.69
N GLU A 449 -17.02 -10.28 24.44
CA GLU A 449 -18.47 -10.13 24.64
C GLU A 449 -18.75 -9.68 26.08
N ALA A 450 -19.11 -8.42 26.25
CA ALA A 450 -19.66 -7.94 27.51
C ALA A 450 -21.14 -8.34 27.58
N LYS A 451 -21.45 -9.25 28.49
CA LYS A 451 -22.82 -9.57 28.94
C LYS A 451 -23.52 -8.28 29.39
N ALA A 452 -24.78 -8.16 28.97
CA ALA A 452 -25.68 -7.06 29.30
C ALA A 452 -25.95 -6.95 30.81
N VAL A 453 -25.85 -5.74 31.37
CA VAL A 453 -26.70 -5.23 32.46
C VAL A 453 -26.73 -3.69 32.42
N GLY A 454 -27.93 -3.10 32.54
CA GLY A 454 -28.15 -1.82 33.24
C GLY A 454 -28.49 -0.62 32.38
N GLU A 455 -29.78 -0.26 32.37
CA GLU A 455 -30.37 0.99 31.87
C GLU A 455 -29.81 2.22 32.60
N GLU A 456 -29.59 3.33 31.89
CA GLU A 456 -29.82 4.68 32.42
C GLU A 456 -30.05 5.68 31.27
N GLU A 457 -31.06 6.53 31.47
CA GLU A 457 -31.62 7.47 30.49
C GLU A 457 -30.77 8.75 30.33
N GLY A 458 -30.81 9.31 29.10
CA GLY A 458 -31.08 10.73 28.91
C GLY A 458 -29.90 11.70 28.82
N GLY A 459 -29.55 12.10 27.59
CA GLY A 459 -28.67 13.25 27.35
C GLY A 459 -28.36 13.49 25.87
N ASN A 460 -29.39 13.81 25.09
CA ASN A 460 -29.27 14.02 23.65
C ASN A 460 -28.55 15.35 23.34
N GLY A 461 -27.35 15.24 22.80
CA GLY A 461 -26.51 16.37 22.39
C GLY A 461 -25.44 15.91 21.41
N ALA A 462 -25.86 15.48 20.22
CA ALA A 462 -24.96 15.13 19.13
C ALA A 462 -24.15 16.37 18.70
N LYS A 463 -23.00 16.59 19.33
CA LYS A 463 -21.98 17.49 18.81
C LYS A 463 -21.45 16.86 17.52
N ARG A 464 -21.77 17.52 16.40
CA ARG A 464 -21.19 17.23 15.08
C ARG A 464 -19.66 17.16 15.23
N VAL A 465 -19.10 15.98 15.04
CA VAL A 465 -17.66 15.86 14.79
C VAL A 465 -17.45 16.44 13.40
N ALA A 466 -16.72 17.56 13.33
CA ALA A 466 -16.34 18.16 12.06
C ALA A 466 -15.65 17.09 11.20
N GLN A 467 -16.05 16.97 9.94
CA GLN A 467 -15.34 16.15 8.96
C GLN A 467 -13.84 16.50 9.07
N PRO A 468 -12.94 15.52 9.11
CA PRO A 468 -11.54 15.81 8.90
C PRO A 468 -11.42 16.34 7.46
N THR A 469 -11.44 17.67 7.32
CA THR A 469 -11.07 18.34 6.09
C THR A 469 -9.56 18.21 5.96
N LEU A 470 -9.08 17.00 5.64
CA LEU A 470 -7.83 16.88 4.92
C LEU A 470 -8.19 17.35 3.50
N LEU A 471 -7.94 18.63 3.25
CA LEU A 471 -7.95 19.19 1.92
C LEU A 471 -7.15 18.22 1.04
N SER A 472 -7.81 17.56 0.09
CA SER A 472 -7.05 17.05 -1.05
C SER A 472 -6.43 18.29 -1.67
N LEU A 473 -5.14 18.50 -1.46
CA LEU A 473 -4.42 19.57 -2.11
C LEU A 473 -4.66 19.40 -3.61
N ARG A 474 -5.37 20.38 -4.18
CA ARG A 474 -5.89 20.49 -5.55
C ARG A 474 -7.26 19.85 -5.79
N GLU A 475 -8.32 20.61 -5.48
CA GLU A 475 -9.37 20.80 -6.48
C GLU A 475 -8.67 21.43 -7.69
N ALA A 476 -8.26 20.61 -8.66
CA ALA A 476 -7.75 21.12 -9.91
C ALA A 476 -8.86 21.94 -10.55
N SER A 477 -8.59 23.23 -10.75
CA SER A 477 -9.42 24.14 -11.56
C SER A 477 -9.84 23.42 -12.83
N GLY A 478 -11.13 23.53 -13.19
CA GLY A 478 -11.78 22.84 -14.30
C GLY A 478 -11.26 23.17 -15.71
N ASP A 479 -10.03 23.65 -15.83
CA ASP A 479 -9.35 23.85 -17.10
C ASP A 479 -8.85 22.49 -17.61
N GLY A 480 -9.60 21.96 -18.57
CA GLY A 480 -9.31 20.83 -19.47
C GLY A 480 -8.22 19.86 -19.03
N VAL A 481 -8.63 18.68 -18.57
CA VAL A 481 -7.77 17.51 -18.25
C VAL A 481 -6.71 17.14 -19.31
N TYR A 482 -6.89 17.56 -20.56
CA TYR A 482 -5.95 17.33 -21.66
C TYR A 482 -5.05 18.53 -21.98
N GLY A 483 -5.24 19.68 -21.34
CA GLY A 483 -4.47 20.91 -21.61
C GLY A 483 -3.03 20.89 -21.09
N ASN A 484 -2.70 19.95 -20.20
CA ASN A 484 -1.36 19.72 -19.66
C ASN A 484 -0.65 18.52 -20.32
N GLN A 485 -1.15 18.03 -21.46
CA GLN A 485 -0.39 17.08 -22.28
C GLN A 485 0.86 17.77 -22.85
N PRO A 486 1.98 17.05 -23.02
CA PRO A 486 3.21 17.60 -23.56
C PRO A 486 3.08 18.20 -24.96
#